data_AF-I1BZK8-F1
#
_entry.id   AF-I1BZK8-F1
#
_cell.length_a   1.000
_cell.length_b   1.000
_cell.length_c   1.000
_cell.angle_alpha   90.00
_cell.angle_beta   90.00
_cell.angle_gamma   90.00
#
_symmetry.space_group_name_H-M   'P 1'
#
loop_
_entity.id
_entity.type
_entity.pdbx_description
1 polymer ?
#
loop_
_entity_poly.entity_id
_entity_poly.type
_entity_poly.pdbx_seq_one_letter_code
_entity_poly.pdbx_strand_id
1 'polypeptide(L)'
;MSKQAISETKLRKLLELNIKLKEQLEISRVPISEASKSMIEYCQTTQDMMVPSVWGSRNPDPFIEPTAGCGCVLIIDNSELLSNCVLQFHVFYISLDALHVFM
;
A
#
# COMPACT_ATOMS: atom_id res chain seq x y z
N MET A 1 8.40 12.89 -44.81
CA MET A 1 7.08 13.33 -44.26
C MET A 1 7.02 14.85 -44.36
N SER A 2 5.94 15.41 -44.94
CA SER A 2 5.81 16.86 -45.05
C SER A 2 5.70 17.48 -43.64
N LYS A 3 6.24 18.69 -43.45
CA LYS A 3 6.16 19.40 -42.16
C LYS A 3 4.70 19.55 -41.67
N GLN A 4 3.78 19.67 -42.62
CA GLN A 4 2.32 19.75 -42.38
C GLN A 4 1.73 18.43 -41.84
N ALA A 5 2.16 17.28 -42.37
CA ALA A 5 1.71 15.97 -41.85
C ALA A 5 2.21 15.72 -40.41
N ILE A 6 3.41 16.21 -40.08
CA ILE A 6 3.97 16.12 -38.72
C ILE A 6 3.19 17.01 -37.75
N SER A 7 2.84 18.25 -38.14
CA SER A 7 2.06 19.16 -37.29
C SER A 7 0.66 18.64 -37.01
N GLU A 8 -0.02 18.07 -38.01
CA GLU A 8 -1.36 17.50 -37.83
C GLU A 8 -1.32 16.28 -36.89
N THR A 9 -0.34 15.40 -37.05
CA THR A 9 -0.17 14.22 -36.18
C THR A 9 0.10 14.64 -34.72
N LYS A 10 0.92 15.68 -34.51
CA LYS A 10 1.18 16.21 -33.16
C LYS A 10 -0.08 16.82 -32.54
N LEU A 11 -0.86 17.57 -33.33
CA LEU A 11 -2.11 18.16 -32.86
C LEU A 11 -3.10 17.09 -32.41
N ARG A 12 -3.27 16.02 -33.20
CA ARG A 12 -4.15 14.88 -32.84
C ARG A 12 -3.74 14.26 -31.50
N LYS A 13 -2.44 13.99 -31.31
CA LYS A 13 -1.91 13.46 -30.04
C LYS A 13 -2.19 14.40 -28.85
N LEU A 14 -2.04 15.72 -29.03
CA LEU A 14 -2.31 16.68 -27.96
C LEU A 14 -3.79 16.70 -27.58
N LEU A 15 -4.70 16.59 -28.56
CA LEU A 15 -6.13 16.53 -28.29
C LEU A 15 -6.52 15.24 -27.57
N GLU A 16 -5.97 14.10 -27.99
CA GLU A 16 -6.14 12.83 -27.29
C GLU A 16 -5.64 12.88 -25.83
N LEU A 17 -4.46 13.48 -25.61
CA LEU A 17 -3.94 13.68 -24.26
C LEU A 17 -4.80 14.63 -23.43
N ASN A 18 -5.34 15.70 -24.04
CA ASN A 18 -6.21 16.64 -23.35
C ASN A 18 -7.49 15.96 -22.85
N ILE A 19 -8.08 15.08 -23.67
CA ILE A 19 -9.25 14.29 -23.28
C ILE A 19 -8.90 13.39 -22.08
N LYS A 20 -7.81 12.62 -22.17
CA LYS A 20 -7.37 11.74 -21.07
C LYS A 20 -7.10 12.49 -19.77
N LEU A 21 -6.50 13.67 -19.85
CA LEU A 21 -6.22 14.50 -18.67
C LEU A 21 -7.50 15.04 -18.04
N LYS A 22 -8.51 15.40 -18.84
CA LYS A 22 -9.83 15.80 -18.34
C LYS A 22 -10.54 14.65 -17.66
N GLU A 23 -10.54 13.46 -18.28
CA GLU A 23 -11.09 12.24 -17.68
C GLU A 23 -10.41 11.93 -16.34
N GLN A 24 -9.08 12.04 -16.26
CA GLN A 24 -8.33 11.83 -15.01
C GLN A 24 -8.62 12.88 -13.94
N LEU A 25 -8.92 14.12 -14.34
CA LEU A 25 -9.27 15.20 -13.42
C LEU A 25 -10.65 14.97 -12.80
N GLU A 26 -11.57 14.35 -13.55
CA GLU A 26 -12.94 14.05 -13.12
C GLU A 26 -13.03 12.83 -12.19
N ILE A 27 -11.95 12.07 -12.01
CA ILE A 27 -11.92 10.93 -11.07
C ILE A 27 -12.09 11.45 -9.63
N SER A 28 -13.11 10.95 -8.93
CA SER A 28 -13.30 11.19 -7.50
C SER A 28 -12.11 10.67 -6.68
N ARG A 29 -11.50 11.53 -5.87
CA ARG A 29 -10.38 11.16 -4.99
C ARG A 29 -10.85 11.02 -3.54
N VAL A 30 -10.34 10.00 -2.86
CA VAL A 30 -10.50 9.78 -1.41
C VAL A 30 -9.32 10.44 -0.69
N PRO A 31 -9.53 11.14 0.43
CA PRO A 31 -8.43 11.69 1.20
C PRO A 31 -7.53 10.57 1.75
N ILE A 32 -6.22 10.83 1.79
CA ILE A 32 -5.22 9.83 2.21
C ILE A 32 -5.50 9.33 3.63
N SER A 33 -5.94 10.24 4.52
CA SER A 33 -6.33 9.93 5.90
C SER A 33 -7.42 8.86 5.99
N GLU A 34 -8.38 8.85 5.08
CA GLU A 34 -9.46 7.86 5.01
C GLU A 34 -8.98 6.56 4.35
N ALA A 35 -8.25 6.66 3.24
CA ALA A 35 -7.68 5.50 2.56
C ALA A 35 -6.75 4.69 3.48
N SER A 36 -5.90 5.36 4.27
CA SER A 36 -5.02 4.71 5.25
C SER A 36 -5.81 4.03 6.36
N LYS A 37 -6.89 4.63 6.86
CA LYS A 37 -7.76 4.01 7.88
C LYS A 37 -8.38 2.73 7.35
N SER A 38 -8.93 2.75 6.13
CA SER A 38 -9.51 1.58 5.48
C SER A 38 -8.49 0.45 5.31
N MET A 39 -7.26 0.78 4.92
CA MET A 39 -6.18 -0.21 4.78
C MET A 39 -5.78 -0.81 6.14
N ILE A 40 -5.65 0.01 7.18
CA ILE A 40 -5.34 -0.47 8.54
C ILE A 40 -6.43 -1.40 9.04
N GLU A 41 -7.70 -1.01 8.90
CA GLU A 41 -8.84 -1.83 9.30
C GLU A 41 -8.81 -3.19 8.60
N TYR A 42 -8.62 -3.21 7.28
CA TYR A 42 -8.52 -4.45 6.53
C TYR A 42 -7.39 -5.37 7.04
N CYS A 43 -6.21 -4.80 7.31
CA CYS A 43 -5.07 -5.55 7.85
C CYS A 43 -5.29 -6.03 9.30
N GLN A 44 -6.19 -5.40 10.06
CA GLN A 44 -6.52 -5.78 11.44
C GLN A 44 -7.65 -6.80 11.54
N THR A 45 -8.51 -6.90 10.52
CA THR A 45 -9.64 -7.84 10.50
C THR A 45 -9.36 -9.10 9.68
N THR A 46 -8.44 -8.99 8.70
CA THR A 46 -8.13 -10.09 7.78
C THR A 46 -6.94 -10.89 8.27
N GLN A 47 -7.18 -12.14 8.65
CA GLN A 47 -6.16 -13.02 9.18
C GLN A 47 -5.11 -13.40 8.12
N ASP A 48 -3.83 -13.22 8.43
CA ASP A 48 -2.70 -13.60 7.58
C ASP A 48 -1.81 -14.64 8.28
N MET A 49 -1.72 -15.85 7.72
CA MET A 49 -0.91 -16.96 8.24
C MET A 49 0.59 -16.75 8.05
N MET A 50 1.00 -15.87 7.13
CA MET A 50 2.39 -15.51 6.90
C MET A 50 2.90 -14.51 7.96
N VAL A 51 2.02 -14.00 8.82
CA VAL A 51 2.36 -13.12 9.95
C VAL A 51 1.92 -13.75 11.28
N PRO A 52 2.57 -14.85 11.73
CA PRO A 52 2.16 -15.57 12.94
C PRO A 52 2.31 -14.75 14.23
N SER A 53 3.13 -13.70 14.22
CA SER A 53 3.35 -12.82 15.37
C SER A 53 2.10 -12.04 15.78
N VAL A 54 1.22 -11.74 14.82
CA VAL A 54 -0.02 -10.98 15.06
C VAL A 54 -1.23 -11.91 15.10
N TRP A 55 -1.25 -12.92 14.23
CA TRP A 55 -2.43 -13.76 14.00
C TRP A 55 -2.36 -15.16 14.61
N GLY A 56 -1.22 -15.54 15.19
CA GLY A 56 -0.95 -16.86 15.75
C GLY A 56 -0.64 -17.93 14.68
N SER A 57 0.01 -19.02 15.10
CA SER A 57 0.25 -20.17 14.22
C SER A 57 -0.97 -21.10 14.25
N ARG A 58 -1.79 -21.06 13.19
CA ARG A 58 -2.91 -22.00 13.03
C ARG A 58 -2.62 -22.96 11.88
N ASN A 59 -2.44 -24.22 12.28
CA ASN A 59 -2.11 -25.39 11.47
C ASN A 59 -0.61 -25.55 11.17
N PRO A 60 -0.07 -26.78 11.29
CA PRO A 60 1.24 -27.09 10.76
C PRO A 60 1.22 -26.86 9.25
N ASP A 61 2.30 -26.30 8.72
CA ASP A 61 2.46 -26.03 7.30
C ASP A 61 2.15 -27.32 6.50
N PRO A 62 1.20 -27.29 5.56
CA PRO A 62 0.80 -28.45 4.77
C PRO A 62 1.91 -28.97 3.85
N PHE A 63 3.01 -28.22 3.69
CA PHE A 63 4.19 -28.62 2.95
C PHE A 63 5.30 -29.21 3.83
N ILE A 64 5.14 -29.25 5.17
CA ILE A 64 6.10 -29.91 6.06
C ILE A 64 5.80 -31.42 6.08
N GLU A 65 6.78 -32.22 5.67
CA GLU A 65 6.76 -33.68 5.90
C GLU A 65 6.74 -33.95 7.42
N PRO A 66 5.93 -34.90 7.93
CA PRO A 66 5.87 -35.20 9.36
C PRO A 66 7.22 -35.73 9.86
N THR A 67 8.09 -34.82 10.29
CA THR A 67 9.42 -35.12 10.80
C THR A 67 9.30 -35.49 12.27
N ALA A 68 9.44 -36.79 12.54
CA ALA A 68 9.70 -37.29 13.87
C ALA A 68 11.10 -36.87 14.32
N GLY A 69 11.18 -35.88 15.21
CA GLY A 69 12.36 -35.70 16.08
C GLY A 69 13.03 -34.32 16.05
N CYS A 70 13.14 -33.75 17.25
CA CYS A 70 13.98 -32.62 17.67
C CYS A 70 13.43 -31.21 17.43
N GLY A 71 12.81 -30.66 18.48
CA GLY A 71 12.29 -29.30 18.55
C GLY A 71 13.34 -28.27 18.98
N CYS A 72 14.06 -27.71 18.01
CA CYS A 72 14.85 -26.49 18.18
C CYS A 72 14.29 -25.42 17.24
N VAL A 73 13.35 -24.61 17.71
CA VAL A 73 12.92 -23.40 17.00
C VAL A 73 13.71 -22.22 17.55
N LEU A 74 14.53 -21.59 16.69
CA LEU A 74 15.13 -20.30 16.96
C LEU A 74 14.01 -19.25 16.90
N ILE A 75 13.56 -18.78 18.07
CA ILE A 75 12.71 -17.61 18.17
C ILE A 75 13.62 -16.40 17.93
N ILE A 76 13.52 -15.80 16.74
CA ILE A 76 14.04 -14.45 16.50
C ILE A 76 12.97 -13.51 17.06
N ASP A 77 13.12 -13.12 18.32
CA ASP A 77 12.31 -12.05 18.92
C ASP A 77 12.63 -10.74 18.19
N ASN A 78 11.80 -10.38 17.23
CA ASN A 78 11.79 -9.05 16.62
C ASN A 78 10.63 -8.24 17.21
N SER A 79 10.61 -8.14 18.54
CA SER A 79 9.57 -7.43 19.31
C SER A 79 9.69 -5.90 19.20
N GLU A 80 10.77 -5.37 18.61
CA GLU A 80 11.02 -3.93 18.54
C GLU A 80 10.54 -3.26 17.22
N LEU A 81 10.18 -4.01 16.19
CA LEU A 81 9.77 -3.40 14.91
C LEU A 81 8.28 -3.02 14.85
N LEU A 82 7.40 -3.70 15.61
CA LEU A 82 5.96 -3.39 15.58
C LEU A 82 5.58 -2.15 16.39
N SER A 83 6.24 -1.90 17.53
CA SER A 83 6.02 -0.67 18.30
C SER A 83 6.50 0.58 17.54
N ASN A 84 7.61 0.45 16.80
CA ASN A 84 8.14 1.53 15.97
C ASN A 84 7.31 1.77 14.69
N CYS A 85 6.69 0.74 14.09
CA CYS A 85 5.89 0.93 12.88
C CYS A 85 4.64 1.79 13.17
N VAL A 86 3.93 1.53 14.27
CA VAL A 86 2.71 2.29 14.62
C VAL A 86 3.03 3.74 15.03
N LEU A 87 4.13 3.95 15.77
CA LEU A 87 4.56 5.29 16.18
C LEU A 87 5.12 6.13 15.02
N GLN A 88 5.80 5.51 14.04
CA GLN A 88 6.31 6.24 12.86
C GLN A 88 5.16 6.79 11.99
N PHE A 89 4.08 6.02 11.84
CA PHE A 89 2.90 6.47 11.08
C PHE A 89 2.12 7.59 11.78
N HIS A 90 2.02 7.58 13.11
CA HIS A 90 1.32 8.63 13.85
C HIS A 90 2.07 9.98 13.82
N VAL A 91 3.41 9.96 13.88
CA VAL A 91 4.24 11.17 13.74
C VAL A 91 4.16 11.75 12.30
N PHE A 92 4.02 10.90 11.29
CA PHE A 92 3.76 11.33 9.91
C PHE A 92 2.35 11.93 9.75
N TYR A 93 1.35 11.39 10.45
CA TYR A 93 -0.03 11.90 10.46
C TYR A 93 -0.11 13.32 11.03
N ILE A 94 0.55 13.57 12.18
CA ILE A 94 0.59 14.90 12.81
C ILE A 94 1.33 15.92 11.93
N SER A 95 2.38 15.50 11.20
CA SER A 95 3.09 16.39 10.24
C SER A 95 2.28 16.69 8.97
N LEU A 96 1.41 15.79 8.51
CA LEU A 96 0.58 16.02 7.33
C LEU A 96 -0.66 16.87 7.62
N ASP A 97 -1.22 16.81 8.84
CA ASP A 97 -2.29 17.73 9.27
C ASP A 97 -1.81 19.20 9.27
N ALA A 98 -0.51 19.46 9.45
CA ALA A 98 0.06 20.80 9.32
C ALA A 98 0.09 21.32 7.87
N LEU A 99 0.05 20.43 6.85
CA LEU A 99 0.09 20.83 5.44
C LEU A 99 -1.32 21.02 4.85
N HIS A 100 -2.37 20.46 5.47
CA HIS A 100 -3.76 20.69 5.08
C HIS A 100 -4.31 22.06 5.55
N VAL A 101 -3.57 22.79 6.38
CA VAL A 101 -3.90 24.18 6.77
C VAL A 101 -3.31 25.20 5.78
N PHE A 102 -2.49 24.77 4.81
CA PHE A 102 -1.78 25.68 3.88
C PHE A 102 -2.19 25.58 2.40
N MET A 103 -3.26 24.87 2.05
CA MET A 103 -3.88 24.95 0.71
C MET A 103 -5.40 25.07 0.78
#